data_AF-A0A8T3PDY3-F1
#
_entry.id   AF-A0A8T3PDY3-F1
#
_cell.length_a   1.000
_cell.length_b   1.000
_cell.length_c   1.000
_cell.angle_alpha   90.00
_cell.angle_beta   90.00
_cell.angle_gamma   90.00
#
_symmetry.space_group_name_H-M   'P 1'
#
loop_
_entity.id
_entity.type
_entity.pdbx_description
1 polymer ?
#
loop_
_entity_poly.entity_id
_entity_poly.type
_entity_poly.pdbx_seq_one_letter_code
_entity_poly.pdbx_strand_id
1 'polypeptide(L)'
;MARDVIATCPVCDHELSVTRLHCRECGTTLEGEFSVGRFGRLSRDQLSLLESFLRSRGNLREMERELGLSYPTIRGRVDALVRALGLGGAEAPASESTGAVVIDPDLRRQILERLARHEIGAEEAAVALRTGVLPPAATQQPVATQQPAATQQPAAAQPPPATQRQEDDDA
;
A
#
# COMPACT_ATOMS: atom_id res chain seq x y z
N MET A 1 4.02 -32.95 26.29
CA MET A 1 3.62 -31.71 25.60
C MET A 1 4.47 -30.57 26.14
N ALA A 2 5.21 -29.87 25.28
CA ALA A 2 5.91 -28.66 25.67
C ALA A 2 4.88 -27.52 25.84
N ARG A 3 5.05 -26.69 26.86
CA ARG A 3 4.27 -25.46 27.03
C ARG A 3 5.15 -24.30 26.61
N ASP A 4 4.60 -23.40 25.81
CA ASP A 4 5.31 -22.20 25.42
C ASP A 4 5.56 -21.31 26.64
N VAL A 5 6.73 -20.66 26.65
CA VAL A 5 7.10 -19.74 27.71
C VAL A 5 6.26 -18.47 27.58
N ILE A 6 5.66 -18.02 28.68
CA ILE A 6 5.00 -16.72 28.72
C ILE A 6 6.06 -15.60 28.78
N ALA A 7 5.99 -14.66 27.86
CA ALA A 7 6.90 -13.51 27.79
C ALA A 7 6.35 -12.26 28.49
N THR A 8 5.08 -12.29 28.89
CA THR A 8 4.35 -11.13 29.41
C THR A 8 3.76 -11.47 30.78
N CYS A 9 3.94 -10.58 31.73
CA CYS A 9 3.44 -10.72 33.09
C CYS A 9 1.91 -10.54 33.09
N PRO A 10 1.12 -11.55 33.52
CA PRO A 10 -0.34 -11.45 33.53
C PRO A 10 -0.90 -10.47 34.57
N VAL A 11 -0.04 -9.87 35.40
CA VAL A 11 -0.42 -8.94 36.48
C VAL A 11 -0.23 -7.48 36.05
N CYS A 12 0.84 -7.17 35.31
CA CYS A 12 1.22 -5.80 34.98
C CYS A 12 1.57 -5.58 33.51
N ASP A 13 1.42 -6.60 32.66
CA ASP A 13 1.71 -6.57 31.22
C ASP A 13 3.16 -6.21 30.84
N HIS A 14 4.09 -6.24 31.82
CA HIS A 14 5.52 -6.04 31.57
C HIS A 14 6.19 -7.33 31.08
N GLU A 15 7.37 -7.18 30.48
CA GLU A 15 8.17 -8.30 29.99
C GLU A 15 8.70 -9.17 31.14
N LEU A 16 8.62 -10.49 30.99
CA LEU A 16 9.20 -11.46 31.91
C LEU A 16 10.62 -11.82 31.47
N SER A 17 11.54 -11.90 32.44
CA SER A 17 12.87 -12.49 32.25
C SER A 17 12.88 -13.96 32.69
N VAL A 18 13.66 -14.78 31.99
CA VAL A 18 13.91 -16.17 32.37
C VAL A 18 15.10 -16.17 33.34
N THR A 19 14.90 -16.74 34.53
CA THR A 19 15.94 -16.77 35.58
C THR A 19 16.72 -18.09 35.63
N ARG A 20 16.15 -19.16 35.08
CA ARG A 20 16.72 -20.51 35.12
C ARG A 20 16.38 -21.33 33.89
N LEU A 21 17.39 -21.90 33.24
CA LEU A 21 17.27 -22.84 32.14
C LEU A 21 17.80 -24.21 32.56
N HIS A 22 17.10 -25.28 32.18
CA HIS A 22 17.50 -26.64 32.52
C HIS A 22 17.61 -27.50 31.25
N CYS A 23 18.79 -28.07 31.03
CA CYS A 23 19.02 -29.04 29.97
C CYS A 23 18.59 -30.44 30.43
N ARG A 24 17.64 -31.05 29.70
CA ARG A 24 17.12 -32.39 30.01
C ARG A 24 18.08 -33.52 29.63
N GLU A 25 19.03 -33.25 28.74
CA GLU A 25 19.98 -34.26 28.23
C GLU A 25 21.16 -34.45 29.17
N CYS A 26 21.83 -33.35 29.55
CA CYS A 26 23.04 -33.40 30.38
C CYS A 26 22.84 -32.97 31.83
N GLY A 27 21.63 -32.57 32.22
CA GLY A 27 21.30 -32.17 33.58
C GLY A 27 21.75 -30.75 33.97
N THR A 28 22.51 -30.07 33.12
CA THR A 28 23.03 -28.73 33.41
C THR A 28 21.90 -27.73 33.69
N THR A 29 22.07 -26.94 34.74
CA THR A 29 21.21 -25.81 35.08
C THR A 29 22.00 -24.52 34.90
N LEU A 30 21.44 -23.59 34.13
CA LEU A 30 22.00 -22.26 33.90
C LEU A 30 21.12 -21.26 34.65
N GLU A 31 21.71 -20.51 35.58
CA GLU A 31 21.06 -19.45 36.33
C GLU A 31 21.63 -18.10 35.91
N GLY A 32 20.75 -17.11 35.79
CA GLY A 32 21.10 -15.79 35.28
C GLY A 32 19.87 -15.07 34.76
N GLU A 33 20.03 -13.84 34.31
CA GLU A 33 18.95 -13.08 33.69
C GLU A 33 18.99 -13.25 32.17
N PHE A 34 18.01 -13.97 31.63
CA PHE A 34 17.89 -14.22 30.19
C PHE A 34 16.62 -13.58 29.66
N SER A 35 16.70 -12.94 28.49
CA SER A 35 15.50 -12.50 27.77
C SER A 35 14.86 -13.67 27.03
N VAL A 36 13.53 -13.67 26.92
CA VAL A 36 12.76 -14.57 26.04
C VAL A 36 13.01 -14.34 24.54
N GLY A 37 13.77 -13.31 24.18
CA GLY A 37 14.10 -12.94 22.80
C GLY A 37 12.94 -12.29 22.06
N ARG A 38 13.23 -11.75 20.88
CA ARG A 38 12.26 -10.96 20.08
C ARG A 38 11.01 -11.75 19.65
N PHE A 39 11.16 -13.05 19.39
CA PHE A 39 10.05 -13.90 18.94
C PHE A 39 9.16 -14.35 20.10
N GLY A 40 9.72 -14.51 21.31
CA GLY A 40 8.94 -14.85 22.50
C GLY A 40 7.95 -13.76 22.89
N ARG A 41 8.23 -12.50 22.54
CA ARG A 41 7.36 -11.34 22.78
C ARG A 41 6.15 -11.27 21.84
N LEU A 42 6.11 -12.07 20.79
CA LEU A 42 4.99 -12.07 19.85
C LEU A 42 3.74 -12.65 20.53
N SER A 43 2.60 -12.01 20.29
CA SER A 43 1.30 -12.59 20.65
C SER A 43 1.03 -13.87 19.87
N ARG A 44 0.08 -14.70 20.35
CA ARG A 44 -0.35 -15.92 19.64
C ARG A 44 -0.77 -15.65 18.20
N ASP A 45 -1.51 -14.56 17.98
CA ASP A 45 -1.97 -14.17 16.65
C ASP A 45 -0.82 -13.77 15.73
N GLN A 46 0.19 -13.06 16.28
CA GLN A 46 1.39 -12.68 15.54
C GLN A 46 2.27 -13.90 15.21
N LEU A 47 2.40 -14.86 16.12
CA LEU A 47 3.10 -16.12 15.85
C LEU A 47 2.38 -16.94 14.77
N SER A 48 1.06 -17.06 14.86
CA SER A 48 0.27 -17.76 13.84
C SER A 48 0.40 -17.08 12.46
N LEU A 49 0.41 -15.75 12.42
CA LEU A 49 0.65 -15.01 11.18
C LEU A 49 2.06 -15.26 10.63
N LEU A 50 3.07 -15.26 11.50
CA LEU A 50 4.46 -15.57 11.13
C LEU A 50 4.57 -16.98 10.54
N GLU A 51 3.92 -17.97 11.15
CA GLU A 51 3.88 -19.34 10.63
C GLU A 51 3.24 -19.42 9.24
N SER A 52 2.09 -18.78 9.03
CA SER A 52 1.46 -18.71 7.70
C SER A 52 2.34 -17.97 6.69
N PHE A 53 3.03 -16.91 7.10
CA PHE A 53 3.98 -16.19 6.25
C PHE A 53 5.16 -17.08 5.83
N LEU A 54 5.70 -17.87 6.75
CA LEU A 54 6.77 -18.82 6.44
C LEU A 54 6.28 -19.97 5.57
N ARG A 55 5.06 -20.48 5.81
CA ARG A 55 4.43 -21.54 5.00
C ARG A 55 4.23 -21.10 3.55
N SER A 56 3.77 -19.88 3.34
CA SER A 56 3.61 -19.27 2.01
C SER A 56 4.92 -18.77 1.38
N ARG A 57 6.07 -18.99 2.05
CA ARG A 57 7.39 -18.49 1.62
C ARG A 57 7.41 -16.97 1.39
N GLY A 58 6.61 -16.24 2.16
CA GLY A 58 6.44 -14.79 2.05
C GLY A 58 5.49 -14.32 0.95
N ASN A 59 4.72 -15.22 0.33
CA ASN A 59 3.75 -14.84 -0.69
C ASN A 59 2.43 -14.33 -0.07
N LEU A 60 2.27 -13.00 0.00
CA LEU A 60 1.06 -12.38 0.57
C LEU A 60 -0.23 -12.80 -0.15
N ARG A 61 -0.20 -13.03 -1.47
CA ARG A 61 -1.39 -13.48 -2.22
C ARG A 61 -1.85 -14.87 -1.83
N GLU A 62 -0.89 -15.73 -1.49
CA GLU A 62 -1.20 -17.07 -0.98
C GLU A 62 -1.81 -16.98 0.42
N MET A 63 -1.28 -16.10 1.27
CA MET A 63 -1.85 -15.81 2.58
C MET A 63 -3.26 -15.22 2.51
N GLU A 64 -3.57 -14.38 1.52
CA GLU A 64 -4.94 -13.86 1.31
C GLU A 64 -5.94 -14.96 1.09
N ARG A 65 -5.56 -15.95 0.28
CA ARG A 65 -6.40 -17.12 0.02
C ARG A 65 -6.52 -18.03 1.24
N GLU A 66 -5.43 -18.21 2.00
CA GLU A 66 -5.41 -19.05 3.21
C GLU A 66 -6.23 -18.42 4.35
N LEU A 67 -6.08 -17.13 4.59
CA LEU A 67 -6.67 -16.40 5.72
C LEU A 67 -8.01 -15.73 5.38
N GLY A 68 -8.39 -15.65 4.10
CA GLY A 68 -9.63 -15.01 3.65
C GLY A 68 -9.66 -13.48 3.88
N LEU A 69 -8.49 -12.84 3.90
CA LEU A 69 -8.33 -11.40 4.14
C LEU A 69 -7.96 -10.67 2.85
N SER A 70 -8.23 -9.37 2.80
CA SER A 70 -7.78 -8.53 1.69
C SER A 70 -6.27 -8.28 1.74
N TYR A 71 -5.63 -8.10 0.57
CA TYR A 71 -4.21 -7.75 0.44
C TYR A 71 -3.77 -6.62 1.40
N PRO A 72 -4.49 -5.48 1.50
CA PRO A 72 -4.09 -4.40 2.40
C PRO A 72 -4.07 -4.81 3.88
N THR A 73 -4.99 -5.70 4.27
CA THR A 73 -5.09 -6.18 5.65
C THR A 73 -3.91 -7.07 6.00
N ILE A 74 -3.54 -8.02 5.13
CA ILE A 74 -2.41 -8.92 5.39
C ILE A 74 -1.11 -8.14 5.36
N ARG A 75 -0.93 -7.23 4.41
CA ARG A 75 0.23 -6.36 4.38
C ARG A 75 0.38 -5.56 5.68
N GLY A 76 -0.70 -4.91 6.13
CA GLY A 76 -0.67 -4.16 7.39
C GLY A 76 -0.35 -5.02 8.61
N ARG A 77 -0.82 -6.28 8.64
CA ARG A 77 -0.49 -7.25 9.69
C ARG A 77 0.98 -7.69 9.64
N VAL A 78 1.52 -7.96 8.45
CA VAL A 78 2.94 -8.30 8.26
C VAL A 78 3.83 -7.12 8.66
N ASP A 79 3.46 -5.89 8.29
CA ASP A 79 4.19 -4.69 8.68
C ASP A 79 4.17 -4.50 10.21
N ALA A 80 3.04 -4.77 10.86
CA ALA A 80 2.96 -4.76 12.33
C ALA A 80 3.85 -5.84 12.97
N LEU A 81 3.94 -7.02 12.38
CA LEU A 81 4.83 -8.10 12.81
C LEU A 81 6.31 -7.71 12.67
N VAL A 82 6.70 -7.10 11.55
CA VAL A 82 8.05 -6.58 11.30
C VAL A 82 8.44 -5.53 12.34
N ARG A 83 7.51 -4.62 12.68
CA ARG A 83 7.71 -3.62 13.76
C ARG A 83 7.85 -4.28 15.12
N ALA A 84 6.99 -5.24 15.47
CA ALA A 84 7.04 -5.96 16.74
C ALA A 84 8.38 -6.71 16.94
N LEU A 85 8.97 -7.22 15.85
CA LEU A 85 10.27 -7.89 15.87
C LEU A 85 11.48 -6.94 15.86
N GLY A 86 11.25 -5.64 15.68
CA GLY A 86 12.30 -4.64 15.52
C GLY A 86 13.14 -4.86 14.25
N LEU A 87 12.53 -5.42 13.20
CA LEU A 87 13.18 -5.72 11.92
C LEU A 87 12.96 -4.62 10.88
N GLY A 88 12.03 -3.71 11.13
CA GLY A 88 11.92 -2.47 10.37
C GLY A 88 13.13 -1.59 10.74
N GLY A 89 14.09 -1.48 9.83
CA GLY A 89 15.20 -0.53 9.98
C GLY A 89 14.66 0.86 10.31
N ALA A 90 15.43 1.63 11.08
CA ALA A 90 15.18 3.04 11.32
C ALA A 90 14.78 3.70 9.98
N GLU A 91 13.54 4.18 9.90
CA GLU A 91 12.98 4.92 8.77
C GLU A 91 13.41 4.40 7.38
N ALA A 92 12.86 3.27 6.96
CA ALA A 92 12.57 3.12 5.53
C ALA A 92 11.31 3.96 5.25
N PRO A 93 11.40 5.10 4.53
CA PRO A 93 10.22 5.86 4.16
C PRO A 93 9.33 4.93 3.34
N ALA A 94 8.05 4.92 3.70
CA ALA A 94 7.02 4.14 3.04
C ALA A 94 7.17 4.25 1.53
N SER A 95 7.49 3.13 0.90
CA SER A 95 7.51 2.98 -0.54
C SER A 95 6.15 3.38 -1.08
N GLU A 96 6.19 4.31 -2.02
CA GLU A 96 5.08 4.87 -2.77
C GLU A 96 4.03 3.83 -3.15
N SER A 97 2.79 4.00 -2.66
CA SER A 97 1.55 3.76 -3.40
C SER A 97 0.33 4.21 -2.59
N THR A 98 -0.31 5.28 -3.09
CA THR A 98 -1.67 5.74 -2.77
C THR A 98 -1.85 6.57 -1.49
N GLY A 99 -1.25 7.77 -1.49
CA GLY A 99 -2.04 9.01 -1.57
C GLY A 99 -3.03 9.35 -0.45
N ALA A 100 -2.71 9.09 0.81
CA ALA A 100 -3.29 9.84 1.92
C ALA A 100 -2.16 10.34 2.81
N VAL A 101 -1.52 11.44 2.39
CA VAL A 101 -0.74 12.27 3.31
C VAL A 101 -1.69 12.66 4.44
N VAL A 102 -1.28 12.47 5.69
CA VAL A 102 -2.00 13.04 6.83
C VAL A 102 -1.87 14.55 6.71
N ILE A 103 -2.85 15.18 6.06
CA ILE A 103 -2.87 16.62 5.89
C ILE A 103 -3.35 17.25 7.19
N ASP A 104 -2.60 18.24 7.64
CA ASP A 104 -2.98 19.08 8.76
C ASP A 104 -4.44 19.58 8.59
N PRO A 105 -5.31 19.40 9.60
CA PRO A 105 -6.72 19.74 9.49
C PRO A 105 -6.97 21.21 9.15
N ASP A 106 -6.07 22.12 9.52
CA ASP A 106 -6.16 23.54 9.18
C ASP A 106 -5.76 23.80 7.73
N LEU A 107 -4.74 23.10 7.23
CA LEU A 107 -4.35 23.18 5.81
C LEU A 107 -5.45 22.64 4.89
N ARG A 108 -6.09 21.53 5.26
CA ARG A 108 -7.24 20.99 4.54
C ARG A 108 -8.39 22.00 4.45
N ARG A 109 -8.68 22.69 5.56
CA ARG A 109 -9.71 23.73 5.60
C ARG A 109 -9.36 24.90 4.66
N GLN A 110 -8.12 25.36 4.69
CA GLN A 110 -7.64 26.44 3.81
C GLN A 110 -7.76 26.08 2.32
N ILE A 111 -7.41 24.85 1.93
CA ILE A 111 -7.55 24.39 0.54
C ILE A 111 -9.02 24.41 0.09
N LEU A 112 -9.94 23.91 0.93
CA LEU A 112 -11.37 23.89 0.63
C LEU A 112 -11.98 25.30 0.57
N GLU A 113 -11.55 26.21 1.44
CA GLU A 113 -11.98 27.61 1.40
C GLU A 113 -11.50 28.33 0.13
N ARG A 114 -10.26 28.08 -0.31
CA ARG A 114 -9.74 28.66 -1.56
C ARG A 114 -10.44 28.09 -2.79
N LEU A 115 -10.83 26.82 -2.76
CA LEU A 115 -11.69 26.22 -3.79
C LEU A 115 -13.08 26.87 -3.79
N ALA A 116 -13.69 27.08 -2.62
CA ALA A 116 -14.98 27.74 -2.49
C ALA A 116 -14.96 29.21 -2.95
N ARG A 117 -13.81 29.88 -2.78
CA ARG A 117 -13.57 31.26 -3.25
C ARG A 117 -13.09 31.33 -4.71
N HIS A 118 -13.02 30.19 -5.41
CA HIS A 118 -12.51 30.10 -6.79
C HIS A 118 -11.09 30.66 -6.99
N GLU A 119 -10.27 30.65 -5.94
CA GLU A 119 -8.86 31.07 -5.99
C GLU A 119 -7.94 29.96 -6.53
N ILE A 120 -8.43 28.71 -6.55
CA ILE A 120 -7.79 27.52 -7.11
C ILE A 120 -8.81 26.68 -7.86
N GLY A 121 -8.37 25.94 -8.88
CA GLY A 121 -9.20 25.00 -9.63
C GLY A 121 -9.49 23.70 -8.88
N ALA A 122 -10.51 22.95 -9.32
CA ALA A 122 -10.84 21.64 -8.75
C ALA A 122 -9.70 20.63 -8.86
N GLU A 123 -8.95 20.67 -9.96
CA GLU A 123 -7.79 19.81 -10.19
C GLU A 123 -6.62 20.18 -9.26
N GLU A 124 -6.37 21.47 -9.07
CA GLU A 124 -5.33 22.00 -8.18
C GLU A 124 -5.63 21.70 -6.71
N ALA A 125 -6.88 21.85 -6.28
CA ALA A 125 -7.34 21.48 -4.94
C ALA A 125 -7.15 19.97 -4.69
N ALA A 126 -7.44 19.12 -5.69
CA ALA A 126 -7.25 17.69 -5.59
C ALA A 126 -5.76 17.31 -5.47
N VAL A 127 -4.86 18.03 -6.17
CA VAL A 127 -3.41 17.86 -6.02
C VAL A 127 -2.95 18.30 -4.63
N ALA A 128 -3.36 19.48 -4.17
CA ALA A 128 -3.01 20.02 -2.85
C ALA A 128 -3.46 19.11 -1.70
N LEU A 129 -4.64 18.49 -1.82
CA LEU A 129 -5.17 17.49 -0.87
C LEU A 129 -4.45 16.13 -0.93
N ARG A 130 -3.59 15.90 -1.94
CA ARG A 130 -2.74 14.70 -2.00
C ARG A 130 -1.30 14.98 -1.57
N THR A 131 -0.80 16.19 -1.83
CA THR A 131 0.60 16.55 -1.59
C THR A 131 0.84 17.33 -0.30
N GLY A 132 -0.21 17.89 0.32
CA GLY A 132 -0.07 18.71 1.53
C GLY A 132 0.64 20.05 1.29
N VAL A 133 0.66 20.54 0.05
CA VAL A 133 1.28 21.81 -0.33
C VAL A 133 0.21 22.74 -0.91
N LEU A 134 0.15 23.96 -0.37
CA LEU A 134 -0.77 25.00 -0.82
C LEU A 134 -0.23 25.65 -2.10
N PRO A 135 -0.93 25.58 -3.25
CA PRO A 135 -0.45 26.20 -4.48
C PRO A 135 -0.46 27.73 -4.39
N PRO A 136 0.49 28.43 -5.05
CA PRO A 136 0.52 29.90 -5.08
C PRO A 136 -0.75 30.47 -5.71
N ALA A 137 -1.25 31.57 -5.18
CA ALA A 137 -2.46 32.23 -5.66
C ALA A 137 -2.18 33.07 -6.91
N ALA A 138 -2.48 32.54 -8.10
CA ALA A 138 -2.54 33.25 -9.40
C ALA A 138 -2.68 32.18 -10.51
N THR A 139 -3.48 32.26 -11.58
CA THR A 139 -4.32 33.30 -12.18
C THR A 139 -5.40 32.54 -12.94
N GLN A 140 -6.63 33.06 -12.97
CA GLN A 140 -7.73 32.48 -13.74
C GLN A 140 -7.31 32.26 -15.21
N GLN A 141 -7.32 31.00 -15.66
CA GLN A 141 -7.53 30.66 -17.06
C GLN A 141 -8.81 29.83 -17.16
N PRO A 142 -9.79 30.24 -17.98
CA PRO A 142 -11.04 29.50 -18.12
C PRO A 142 -10.78 28.21 -18.89
N VAL A 143 -10.89 27.06 -18.23
CA VAL A 143 -11.02 25.77 -18.91
C VAL A 143 -12.39 25.75 -19.56
N ALA A 144 -12.41 25.90 -20.89
CA ALA A 144 -13.60 25.77 -21.71
C ALA A 144 -14.26 24.41 -21.46
N THR A 145 -15.51 24.47 -20.99
CA THR A 145 -16.44 23.35 -20.98
C THR A 145 -16.58 22.82 -22.41
N GLN A 146 -15.89 21.72 -22.74
CA GLN A 146 -16.22 20.95 -23.94
C GLN A 146 -17.19 19.83 -23.54
N GLN A 147 -18.45 20.06 -23.88
CA GLN A 147 -19.52 19.06 -23.92
C GLN A 147 -19.16 17.88 -24.83
N PRO A 148 -19.67 16.66 -24.56
CA PRO A 148 -19.60 15.56 -25.49
C PRO A 148 -20.83 15.57 -26.42
N ALA A 149 -20.64 15.67 -27.73
CA ALA A 149 -21.54 15.11 -28.77
C ALA A 149 -21.13 15.55 -30.18
N ALA A 150 -20.65 14.62 -31.01
CA ALA A 150 -21.05 14.51 -32.42
C ALA A 150 -20.40 13.27 -33.06
N THR A 151 -21.24 12.26 -33.29
CA THR A 151 -21.06 11.13 -34.20
C THR A 151 -20.42 11.56 -35.52
N GLN A 152 -19.28 10.95 -35.90
CA GLN A 152 -18.75 11.04 -37.25
C GLN A 152 -19.02 9.71 -37.98
N GLN A 153 -19.83 9.79 -39.04
CA GLN A 153 -20.01 8.77 -40.07
C GLN A 153 -18.70 8.58 -40.87
N PRO A 154 -18.36 7.36 -41.32
CA PRO A 154 -17.26 7.15 -42.24
C PRO A 154 -17.66 7.47 -43.69
N ALA A 155 -16.86 8.30 -44.36
CA ALA A 155 -17.01 8.67 -45.76
C ALA A 155 -16.56 7.53 -46.70
N ALA A 156 -17.33 7.38 -47.77
CA ALA A 156 -17.30 6.29 -48.73
C ALA A 156 -16.06 6.24 -49.63
N ALA A 157 -15.73 5.01 -50.02
CA ALA A 157 -14.72 4.62 -50.98
C ALA A 157 -14.97 5.21 -52.38
N GLN A 158 -13.90 5.67 -53.03
CA GLN A 158 -13.88 5.97 -54.47
C GLN A 158 -13.52 4.69 -55.26
N PRO A 159 -14.19 4.38 -56.39
CA PRO A 159 -13.85 3.24 -57.24
C PRO A 159 -12.74 3.59 -58.26
N PRO A 160 -12.04 2.58 -58.81
CA PRO A 160 -10.96 2.77 -59.79
C PRO A 160 -11.49 3.04 -61.22
N PRO A 161 -10.75 3.75 -62.08
CA PRO A 161 -11.13 3.93 -63.48
C PRO A 161 -10.84 2.68 -64.32
N ALA A 162 -11.85 2.31 -65.11
CA ALA A 162 -11.81 1.21 -66.06
C ALA A 162 -11.08 1.58 -67.36
N THR A 163 -10.38 0.57 -67.87
CA THR A 163 -9.68 0.46 -69.14
C THR A 163 -10.60 0.76 -70.34
N GLN A 164 -10.15 1.56 -71.30
CA GLN A 164 -10.69 1.57 -72.66
C GLN A 164 -9.58 1.25 -73.67
N ARG A 165 -9.84 0.20 -74.44
CA ARG A 165 -9.18 -0.20 -75.69
C ARG A 165 -9.80 0.58 -76.86
N GLN A 166 -8.96 0.96 -77.81
CA GLN A 166 -9.24 1.20 -79.25
C GLN A 166 -7.84 1.14 -79.89
N GLU A 167 -7.40 0.13 -80.65
CA GLU A 167 -7.85 -0.41 -81.96
C GLU A 167 -7.85 0.63 -83.10
N ASP A 168 -7.03 0.30 -84.13
CA ASP A 168 -6.93 0.79 -85.53
C ASP A 168 -6.23 2.17 -85.75
N ASP A 169 -5.39 2.45 -86.77
CA ASP A 169 -5.02 1.79 -88.04
C ASP A 169 -3.81 2.56 -88.68
N ASP A 170 -3.07 1.90 -89.58
CA ASP A 170 -2.30 2.39 -90.76
C ASP A 170 -1.25 3.54 -90.72
N ALA A 171 0.02 3.19 -90.99
CA ALA A 171 0.87 3.68 -92.11
C ALA A 171 2.28 3.06 -92.09
#